data_AF-O46329-F1
#
_entry.id   AF-O46329-F1
#
_cell.length_a   1.000
_cell.length_b   1.000
_cell.length_c   1.000
_cell.angle_alpha   90.00
_cell.angle_beta   90.00
_cell.angle_gamma   90.00
#
_symmetry.space_group_name_H-M   'P 1'
#
loop_
_entity.id
_entity.type
_entity.pdbx_description
1 polymer ?
#
loop_
_entity_poly.entity_id
_entity_poly.type
_entity_poly.pdbx_seq_one_letter_code
_entity_poly.pdbx_strand_id
1 'polypeptide(L)'
;MKHNNILTFFSKSIVHKVEQITDLIKGSVEYSHQYFVYIYPSTVLKSQSEDDWNFCILILKFIHSESDFDDMLLILKYFLYRDRYRNKLIDHNNYLTKTIKKVVCYSLKQNLVGSCLKNQLNYNDIVLNPSLDSLDMKSLKLYKSVSKSDVLKICNLFNFFYLNIPKSSNQNLVLDVSNSNDNFMKVHSQYGILNHFDLTVLIAILYQYNHLLVRSDIFKINVASVLNVIGYDTGYSRKKFLNSLKKLSTTTIDCRKQYIKFDSDNTKVTEDYFYSFCGNLLSFENLSTTKLTLVNVQLSIPLIRIFESNNYYALVNWQSFVNLPNTKLRLFYFYFGLNVKVSNYFTEFFVKSLVNKLYHGSATSSNSRVYTKDIRQMLLFFVENQKNFLDFEFQVVLNRSYNLISSIKVRRSKLIII
;
A
#
# COMPACT_ATOMS: atom_id res chain seq x y z
N MET A 1 13.18 34.31 -9.57
CA MET A 1 13.72 34.92 -10.81
C MET A 1 13.25 34.14 -12.04
N LYS A 2 12.56 34.84 -12.97
CA LYS A 2 12.21 34.54 -14.39
C LYS A 2 11.82 33.09 -14.78
N HIS A 3 10.53 32.75 -14.70
CA HIS A 3 9.93 31.59 -15.39
C HIS A 3 9.56 31.86 -16.88
N ASN A 4 9.76 33.08 -17.39
CA ASN A 4 9.27 33.51 -18.71
C ASN A 4 10.30 33.43 -19.86
N ASN A 5 11.57 33.09 -19.62
CA ASN A 5 12.62 33.22 -20.65
C ASN A 5 12.87 31.97 -21.52
N ILE A 6 12.18 30.84 -21.28
CA ILE A 6 12.39 29.60 -22.06
C ILE A 6 11.16 29.24 -22.91
N LEU A 7 9.97 29.78 -22.60
CA LEU A 7 8.79 29.68 -23.48
C LEU A 7 8.98 30.39 -24.83
N THR A 8 10.00 31.25 -24.97
CA THR A 8 10.41 31.86 -26.24
C THR A 8 11.16 30.91 -27.18
N PHE A 9 11.58 29.71 -26.71
CA PHE A 9 12.36 28.75 -27.50
C PHE A 9 11.50 27.79 -28.34
N PHE A 10 10.20 27.70 -28.06
CA PHE A 10 9.28 26.81 -28.76
C PHE A 10 8.27 27.60 -29.58
N SER A 11 8.00 27.17 -30.81
CA SER A 11 7.01 27.81 -31.67
C SER A 11 5.61 27.69 -31.07
N LYS A 12 4.74 28.67 -31.33
CA LYS A 12 3.31 28.62 -30.93
C LYS A 12 2.61 27.35 -31.42
N SER A 13 3.03 26.81 -32.57
CA SER A 13 2.50 25.55 -33.12
C SER A 13 2.82 24.35 -32.23
N ILE A 14 4.03 24.24 -31.67
CA ILE A 14 4.41 23.15 -30.77
C ILE A 14 3.68 23.25 -29.43
N VAL A 15 3.52 24.47 -28.90
CA VAL A 15 2.77 24.70 -27.66
C VAL A 15 1.33 24.22 -27.80
N HIS A 16 0.65 24.60 -28.89
CA HIS A 16 -0.72 24.17 -29.17
C HIS A 16 -0.83 22.64 -29.32
N LYS A 17 0.10 22.00 -30.04
CA LYS A 17 0.15 20.52 -30.15
C LYS A 17 0.30 19.85 -28.79
N VAL A 18 1.17 20.39 -27.93
CA VAL A 18 1.37 19.87 -26.57
C VAL A 18 0.11 20.00 -25.72
N GLU A 19 -0.60 21.13 -25.80
CA GLU A 19 -1.86 21.34 -25.09
C GLU A 19 -2.92 20.32 -25.55
N GLN A 20 -3.10 20.16 -26.87
CA GLN A 20 -4.00 19.15 -27.43
C GLN A 20 -3.65 17.73 -26.96
N ILE A 21 -2.37 17.34 -27.00
CA ILE A 21 -1.91 16.03 -26.51
C ILE A 21 -2.18 15.91 -25.00
N THR A 22 -1.94 16.96 -24.24
CA THR A 22 -2.20 16.98 -22.79
C THR A 22 -3.68 16.77 -22.51
N ASP A 23 -4.57 17.41 -23.25
CA ASP A 23 -6.02 17.27 -23.10
C ASP A 23 -6.50 15.88 -23.52
N LEU A 24 -5.97 15.31 -24.60
CA LEU A 24 -6.26 13.93 -25.02
C LEU A 24 -5.80 12.91 -23.96
N ILE A 25 -4.62 13.10 -23.39
CA ILE A 25 -4.11 12.24 -22.33
C ILE A 25 -4.97 12.38 -21.06
N LYS A 26 -5.32 13.60 -20.66
CA LYS A 26 -6.19 13.84 -19.49
C LYS A 26 -7.61 13.32 -19.68
N GLY A 27 -8.14 13.42 -20.89
CA GLY A 27 -9.43 12.84 -21.28
C GLY A 27 -9.39 11.31 -21.44
N SER A 28 -8.19 10.72 -21.54
CA SER A 28 -8.03 9.28 -21.65
C SER A 28 -8.25 8.58 -20.31
N VAL A 29 -9.25 7.70 -20.26
CA VAL A 29 -9.55 6.87 -19.07
C VAL A 29 -8.38 5.94 -18.70
N GLU A 30 -7.62 5.45 -19.68
CA GLU A 30 -6.51 4.51 -19.46
C GLU A 30 -5.19 5.21 -19.08
N TYR A 31 -4.94 6.39 -19.66
CA TYR A 31 -3.59 7.00 -19.67
C TYR A 31 -3.48 8.29 -18.85
N SER A 32 -4.59 8.97 -18.52
CA SER A 32 -4.61 10.19 -17.70
C SER A 32 -3.90 9.99 -16.37
N HIS A 33 -4.19 8.90 -15.67
CA HIS A 33 -3.57 8.58 -14.40
C HIS A 33 -2.05 8.33 -14.52
N GLN A 34 -1.60 7.63 -15.57
CA GLN A 34 -0.16 7.41 -15.80
C GLN A 34 0.56 8.73 -16.01
N TYR A 35 -0.06 9.64 -16.76
CA TYR A 35 0.47 10.97 -17.01
C TYR A 35 0.63 11.79 -15.71
N PHE A 36 -0.39 11.82 -14.86
CA PHE A 36 -0.30 12.51 -13.57
C PHE A 36 0.78 11.94 -12.65
N VAL A 37 1.02 10.62 -12.69
CA VAL A 37 2.09 9.97 -11.93
C VAL A 37 3.48 10.44 -12.37
N TYR A 38 3.70 10.68 -13.67
CA TYR A 38 5.00 11.11 -14.18
C TYR A 38 5.33 12.58 -13.94
N ILE A 39 4.31 13.43 -13.75
CA ILE A 39 4.50 14.87 -13.50
C ILE A 39 4.51 15.22 -12.01
N TYR A 40 4.18 14.28 -11.11
CA TYR A 40 4.15 14.54 -9.68
C TYR A 40 5.56 14.43 -9.05
N PRO A 41 6.03 15.42 -8.26
CA PRO A 41 7.43 15.51 -7.84
C PRO A 41 7.94 14.39 -6.92
N SER A 42 7.04 13.65 -6.27
CA SER A 42 7.38 12.68 -5.21
C SER A 42 7.39 11.21 -5.67
N THR A 43 7.19 10.94 -6.95
CA THR A 43 7.09 9.58 -7.50
C THR A 43 8.28 9.23 -8.39
N VAL A 44 9.45 9.01 -7.77
CA VAL A 44 10.52 8.25 -8.43
C VAL A 44 10.16 6.77 -8.28
N LEU A 45 9.67 6.14 -9.35
CA LEU A 45 9.13 4.77 -9.28
C LEU A 45 10.25 3.73 -9.21
N LYS A 46 11.43 4.03 -9.79
CA LYS A 46 12.65 3.20 -9.73
C LYS A 46 13.95 3.99 -9.90
N SER A 47 14.16 4.61 -11.07
CA SER A 47 15.29 5.46 -11.44
C SER A 47 14.81 6.58 -12.35
N GLN A 48 15.40 7.77 -12.24
CA GLN A 48 14.95 8.96 -12.99
C GLN A 48 14.94 8.71 -14.52
N SER A 49 15.90 7.93 -15.02
CA SER A 49 16.05 7.61 -16.44
C SER A 49 15.02 6.63 -16.99
N GLU A 50 14.61 5.63 -16.21
CA GLU A 50 13.53 4.70 -16.59
C GLU A 50 12.18 5.42 -16.57
N ASP A 51 12.00 6.35 -15.63
CA ASP A 51 10.79 7.16 -15.57
C ASP A 51 10.72 8.12 -16.77
N ASP A 52 11.82 8.77 -17.16
CA ASP A 52 11.87 9.62 -18.37
C ASP A 52 11.55 8.85 -19.64
N TRP A 53 12.07 7.61 -19.73
CA TRP A 53 11.82 6.71 -20.84
C TRP A 53 10.33 6.39 -20.98
N ASN A 54 9.70 5.95 -19.89
CA ASN A 54 8.29 5.56 -19.92
C ASN A 54 7.35 6.78 -20.09
N PHE A 55 7.71 7.93 -19.53
CA PHE A 55 6.97 9.17 -19.75
C PHE A 55 6.98 9.56 -21.23
N CYS A 56 8.14 9.49 -21.89
CA CYS A 56 8.23 9.77 -23.33
C CYS A 56 7.40 8.78 -24.17
N ILE A 57 7.41 7.48 -23.83
CA ILE A 57 6.57 6.48 -24.51
C ILE A 57 5.08 6.84 -24.38
N LEU A 58 4.65 7.24 -23.18
CA LEU A 58 3.27 7.62 -22.92
C LEU A 58 2.82 8.77 -23.84
N ILE A 59 3.62 9.84 -23.93
CA ILE A 59 3.30 10.98 -24.81
C ILE A 59 3.22 10.54 -26.27
N LEU A 60 4.18 9.71 -26.74
CA LEU A 60 4.23 9.26 -28.14
C LEU A 60 2.97 8.47 -28.56
N LYS A 61 2.32 7.75 -27.63
CA LYS A 61 1.05 7.05 -27.92
C LYS A 61 -0.09 7.98 -28.38
N PHE A 62 0.01 9.27 -28.04
CA PHE A 62 -0.98 10.31 -28.33
C PHE A 62 -0.49 11.33 -29.38
N ILE A 63 0.66 11.11 -30.00
CA ILE A 63 1.10 11.90 -31.16
C ILE A 63 0.57 11.27 -32.45
N HIS A 64 0.11 12.08 -33.40
CA HIS A 64 -0.32 11.58 -34.72
C HIS A 64 0.80 10.78 -35.39
N SER A 65 0.48 9.59 -35.92
CA SER A 65 1.46 8.69 -36.56
C SER A 65 2.14 9.27 -37.80
N GLU A 66 1.59 10.36 -38.36
CA GLU A 66 2.13 11.09 -39.50
C GLU A 66 3.06 12.24 -39.08
N SER A 67 3.25 12.48 -37.78
CA SER A 67 4.17 13.51 -37.30
C SER A 67 5.60 13.15 -37.71
N ASP A 68 6.37 14.14 -38.18
CA ASP A 68 7.76 13.91 -38.52
C ASP A 68 8.63 13.69 -37.27
N PHE A 69 9.83 13.17 -37.49
CA PHE A 69 10.75 12.81 -36.41
C PHE A 69 11.15 14.03 -35.57
N ASP A 70 11.36 15.19 -36.20
CA ASP A 70 11.81 16.41 -35.54
C ASP A 70 10.71 17.05 -34.68
N ASP A 71 9.45 17.00 -35.12
CA ASP A 71 8.28 17.39 -34.35
C ASP A 71 8.13 16.52 -33.10
N MET A 72 8.31 15.19 -33.22
CA MET A 72 8.28 14.30 -32.05
C MET A 72 9.37 14.66 -31.04
N LEU A 73 10.58 15.01 -31.50
CA LEU A 73 11.66 15.45 -30.62
C LEU A 73 11.29 16.76 -29.90
N LEU A 74 10.73 17.73 -30.61
CA LEU A 74 10.36 19.04 -30.04
C LEU A 74 9.22 18.91 -29.03
N ILE A 75 8.19 18.11 -29.32
CA ILE A 75 7.08 17.83 -28.42
C ILE A 75 7.59 17.17 -27.13
N LEU A 76 8.42 16.13 -27.23
CA LEU A 76 8.96 15.44 -26.06
C LEU A 76 9.89 16.32 -25.23
N LYS A 77 10.72 17.14 -25.87
CA LYS A 77 11.55 18.14 -25.17
C LYS A 77 10.68 19.13 -24.38
N TYR A 78 9.57 19.57 -24.96
CA TYR A 78 8.64 20.48 -24.29
C TYR A 78 8.00 19.83 -23.05
N PHE A 79 7.49 18.60 -23.16
CA PHE A 79 6.91 17.87 -22.03
C PHE A 79 7.92 17.66 -20.90
N LEU A 80 9.14 17.21 -21.22
CA LEU A 80 10.19 17.02 -20.22
C LEU A 80 10.62 18.34 -19.56
N TYR A 81 10.66 19.44 -20.33
CA TYR A 81 10.92 20.76 -19.80
C TYR A 81 9.82 21.22 -18.85
N ARG A 82 8.57 21.27 -19.31
CA ARG A 82 7.42 21.79 -18.56
C ARG A 82 7.19 21.00 -17.28
N ASP A 83 7.20 19.67 -17.40
CA ASP A 83 6.62 18.82 -16.37
C ASP A 83 7.66 18.17 -15.45
N ARG A 84 8.95 18.12 -15.84
CA ARG A 84 9.96 17.36 -15.07
C ARG A 84 11.24 18.12 -14.73
N TYR A 85 11.84 18.83 -15.69
CA TYR A 85 13.16 19.42 -15.51
C TYR A 85 13.13 20.93 -15.23
N ARG A 86 12.09 21.65 -15.66
CA ARG A 86 11.93 23.11 -15.52
C ARG A 86 13.27 23.83 -15.79
N ASN A 87 13.79 24.55 -14.80
CA ASN A 87 15.02 25.34 -14.88
C ASN A 87 16.31 24.52 -15.05
N LYS A 88 16.28 23.18 -14.89
CA LYS A 88 17.46 22.28 -14.95
C LYS A 88 17.67 21.60 -16.31
N LEU A 89 16.89 21.97 -17.33
CA LEU A 89 16.97 21.32 -18.65
C LEU A 89 18.34 21.51 -19.32
N ILE A 90 18.94 22.71 -19.17
CA ILE A 90 20.23 23.05 -19.77
C ILE A 90 21.34 22.12 -19.23
N ASP A 91 21.34 21.86 -17.92
CA ASP A 91 22.31 21.00 -17.25
C ASP A 91 22.20 19.52 -17.67
N HIS A 92 21.04 19.10 -18.20
CA HIS A 92 20.76 17.72 -18.60
C HIS A 92 20.51 17.53 -20.11
N ASN A 93 20.74 18.54 -20.94
CA ASN A 93 20.34 18.55 -22.36
C ASN A 93 20.93 17.40 -23.18
N ASN A 94 22.20 17.05 -22.96
CA ASN A 94 22.87 15.94 -23.65
C ASN A 94 22.28 14.58 -23.31
N TYR A 95 21.91 14.38 -22.04
CA TYR A 95 21.24 13.16 -21.58
C TYR A 95 19.84 13.07 -22.20
N LEU A 96 19.03 14.13 -22.04
CA LEU A 96 17.65 14.16 -22.51
C LEU A 96 17.56 13.99 -24.04
N THR A 97 18.43 14.66 -24.80
CA THR A 97 18.45 14.51 -26.27
C THR A 97 18.79 13.08 -26.70
N LYS A 98 19.71 12.40 -26.01
CA LYS A 98 20.01 10.98 -26.27
C LYS A 98 18.85 10.06 -25.89
N THR A 99 18.21 10.30 -24.75
CA THR A 99 17.06 9.51 -24.28
C THR A 99 15.87 9.66 -25.23
N ILE A 100 15.49 10.88 -25.59
CA ILE A 100 14.37 11.17 -26.49
C ILE A 100 14.59 10.48 -27.85
N LYS A 101 15.77 10.65 -28.49
CA LYS A 101 16.07 9.99 -29.77
C LYS A 101 15.93 8.47 -29.69
N LYS A 102 16.43 7.85 -28.61
CA LYS A 102 16.31 6.40 -28.40
C LYS A 102 14.86 5.96 -28.21
N VAL A 103 14.07 6.71 -27.45
CA VAL A 103 12.64 6.41 -27.21
C VAL A 103 11.84 6.55 -28.50
N VAL A 104 12.05 7.61 -29.29
CA VAL A 104 11.36 7.78 -30.58
C VAL A 104 11.68 6.62 -31.52
N CYS A 105 12.96 6.27 -31.70
CA CYS A 105 13.35 5.13 -32.53
C CYS A 105 12.76 3.80 -32.03
N TYR A 106 12.70 3.60 -30.71
CA TYR A 106 12.08 2.42 -30.12
C TYR A 106 10.57 2.38 -30.39
N SER A 107 9.86 3.48 -30.14
CA SER A 107 8.42 3.57 -30.32
C SER A 107 7.98 3.44 -31.77
N LEU A 108 8.77 3.95 -32.73
CA LEU A 108 8.55 3.73 -34.15
C LEU A 108 8.72 2.24 -34.51
N LYS A 109 9.80 1.59 -34.05
CA LYS A 109 10.02 0.15 -34.29
C LYS A 109 8.94 -0.74 -33.69
N GLN A 110 8.34 -0.32 -32.58
CA GLN A 110 7.29 -1.07 -31.87
C GLN A 110 5.87 -0.62 -32.26
N ASN A 111 5.72 0.26 -33.26
CA ASN A 111 4.43 0.81 -33.71
C ASN A 111 3.58 1.43 -32.58
N LEU A 112 4.24 2.07 -31.60
CA LEU A 112 3.59 2.69 -30.45
C LEU A 112 3.12 4.13 -30.72
N VAL A 113 3.68 4.79 -31.73
CA VAL A 113 3.33 6.19 -32.04
C VAL A 113 1.90 6.27 -32.56
N GLY A 114 1.08 7.10 -31.92
CA GLY A 114 -0.33 7.30 -32.29
C GLY A 114 -1.24 6.10 -32.03
N SER A 115 -0.79 5.08 -31.29
CA SER A 115 -1.57 3.88 -31.00
C SER A 115 -2.90 4.17 -30.32
N CYS A 116 -2.98 5.27 -29.55
CA CYS A 116 -4.20 5.65 -28.83
C CYS A 116 -5.15 6.55 -29.64
N LEU A 117 -4.70 7.07 -30.79
CA LEU A 117 -5.52 7.90 -31.68
C LEU A 117 -6.25 7.06 -32.75
N LYS A 118 -5.67 5.92 -33.15
CA LYS A 118 -6.28 5.03 -34.15
C LYS A 118 -7.63 4.42 -33.73
N ASN A 119 -7.91 4.32 -32.42
CA ASN A 119 -9.16 3.77 -31.90
C ASN A 119 -10.32 4.79 -31.83
N GLN A 120 -10.09 6.08 -32.11
CA GLN A 120 -11.15 7.10 -32.07
C GLN A 120 -11.93 7.22 -33.38
N LEU A 121 -11.40 6.75 -34.52
CA LEU A 121 -12.12 6.78 -35.81
C LEU A 121 -13.26 5.74 -35.89
N ASN A 122 -13.21 4.65 -35.11
CA ASN A 122 -14.26 3.62 -35.09
C ASN A 122 -15.44 3.93 -34.16
N TYR A 123 -15.41 5.03 -33.41
CA TYR A 123 -16.46 5.35 -32.43
C TYR A 123 -17.68 6.05 -33.05
N ASN A 124 -17.52 6.66 -34.24
CA ASN A 124 -18.60 7.40 -34.89
C ASN A 124 -19.57 6.53 -35.70
N ASP A 125 -19.18 5.31 -36.09
CA ASP A 125 -20.06 4.39 -36.84
C ASP A 125 -20.99 3.55 -35.94
N ILE A 126 -20.77 3.56 -34.62
CA ILE A 126 -21.54 2.73 -33.66
C ILE A 126 -22.78 3.48 -33.12
N VAL A 127 -22.90 4.79 -33.34
CA VAL A 127 -23.98 5.61 -32.72
C VAL A 127 -25.29 5.62 -33.54
N LEU A 128 -25.34 5.02 -34.72
CA LEU A 128 -26.52 5.12 -35.61
C LEU A 128 -27.48 3.93 -35.66
N ASN A 129 -27.29 2.86 -34.87
CA ASN A 129 -28.30 1.79 -34.79
C ASN A 129 -28.41 1.21 -33.37
N PRO A 130 -29.44 1.56 -32.58
CA PRO A 130 -29.72 0.88 -31.34
C PRO A 130 -30.62 -0.32 -31.65
N SER A 131 -30.02 -1.50 -31.82
CA SER A 131 -30.75 -2.76 -31.63
C SER A 131 -30.21 -3.44 -30.38
N LEU A 132 -31.14 -3.68 -29.45
CA LEU A 132 -30.98 -4.41 -28.20
C LEU A 132 -30.24 -5.75 -28.41
N ASP A 133 -29.59 -6.18 -27.33
CA ASP A 133 -29.11 -7.53 -27.02
C ASP A 133 -27.64 -7.89 -27.31
N SER A 134 -26.94 -8.13 -26.20
CA SER A 134 -25.68 -8.87 -26.05
C SER A 134 -24.36 -8.18 -26.48
N LEU A 135 -23.89 -7.24 -25.65
CA LEU A 135 -22.45 -7.05 -25.43
C LEU A 135 -22.16 -6.95 -23.93
N ASP A 136 -21.60 -8.05 -23.43
CA ASP A 136 -21.23 -8.35 -22.05
C ASP A 136 -20.27 -7.28 -21.51
N MET A 137 -20.83 -6.32 -20.78
CA MET A 137 -20.17 -5.27 -19.98
C MET A 137 -19.36 -5.90 -18.81
N LYS A 138 -18.33 -6.70 -19.11
CA LYS A 138 -17.59 -7.50 -18.11
C LYS A 138 -16.08 -7.29 -18.02
N SER A 139 -15.49 -6.26 -18.63
CA SER A 139 -14.06 -5.99 -18.43
C SER A 139 -13.67 -4.52 -18.24
N LEU A 140 -14.60 -3.65 -17.85
CA LEU A 140 -14.22 -2.40 -17.19
C LEU A 140 -13.71 -2.71 -15.78
N LYS A 141 -12.39 -2.87 -15.63
CA LYS A 141 -11.74 -2.78 -14.31
C LYS A 141 -11.77 -1.32 -13.84
N LEU A 142 -12.94 -0.85 -13.41
CA LEU A 142 -13.07 0.32 -12.57
C LEU A 142 -12.22 0.08 -11.30
N TYR A 143 -11.13 0.81 -11.15
CA TYR A 143 -10.37 0.84 -9.91
C TYR A 143 -11.29 1.39 -8.81
N LYS A 144 -11.49 0.62 -7.75
CA LYS A 144 -12.34 1.03 -6.63
C LYS A 144 -11.56 2.01 -5.75
N SER A 145 -11.98 3.28 -5.75
CA SER A 145 -11.48 4.29 -4.82
C SER A 145 -11.98 4.03 -3.40
N VAL A 146 -11.17 4.38 -2.40
CA VAL A 146 -11.53 4.21 -0.98
C VAL A 146 -11.28 5.54 -0.27
N SER A 147 -12.22 5.95 0.58
CA SER A 147 -12.06 7.16 1.40
C SER A 147 -10.83 7.03 2.30
N LYS A 148 -10.08 8.12 2.47
CA LYS A 148 -8.99 8.19 3.47
C LYS A 148 -9.45 7.82 4.88
N SER A 149 -10.72 8.07 5.22
CA SER A 149 -11.30 7.68 6.50
C SER A 149 -11.30 6.17 6.72
N ASP A 150 -11.38 5.38 5.65
CA ASP A 150 -11.55 3.92 5.72
C ASP A 150 -10.21 3.18 5.62
N VAL A 151 -9.09 3.91 5.68
CA VAL A 151 -7.75 3.35 5.58
C VAL A 151 -6.95 3.72 6.81
N LEU A 152 -6.53 2.71 7.57
CA LEU A 152 -5.65 2.88 8.72
C LEU A 152 -4.19 2.77 8.25
N LYS A 153 -3.39 3.80 8.54
CA LYS A 153 -1.93 3.76 8.42
C LYS A 153 -1.35 3.09 9.65
N ILE A 154 -0.46 2.12 9.51
CA ILE A 154 0.14 1.38 10.64
C ILE A 154 1.63 1.22 10.39
N CYS A 155 2.49 1.23 11.42
CA CYS A 155 3.91 0.95 11.22
C CYS A 155 4.12 -0.41 10.56
N ASN A 156 4.99 -0.47 9.56
CA ASN A 156 5.38 -1.75 8.96
C ASN A 156 6.19 -2.65 9.91
N LEU A 157 6.61 -2.13 11.07
CA LEU A 157 7.31 -2.88 12.12
C LEU A 157 6.38 -3.76 12.98
N PHE A 158 5.06 -3.65 12.87
CA PHE A 158 4.09 -4.43 13.66
C PHE A 158 4.00 -5.92 13.28
N ASN A 159 5.12 -6.59 13.00
CA ASN A 159 5.18 -7.98 12.57
C ASN A 159 5.50 -8.96 13.73
N PHE A 160 4.82 -8.81 14.86
CA PHE A 160 5.04 -9.61 16.08
C PHE A 160 3.75 -10.23 16.65
N PHE A 161 2.72 -10.37 15.80
CA PHE A 161 1.47 -11.06 16.13
C PHE A 161 1.41 -12.45 15.48
N TYR A 162 0.91 -13.45 16.22
CA TYR A 162 0.99 -14.85 15.81
C TYR A 162 -0.38 -15.56 15.82
N LEU A 163 -0.52 -16.61 14.99
CA LEU A 163 -1.74 -17.39 14.82
C LEU A 163 -2.01 -18.35 15.98
N ASN A 164 -0.97 -18.87 16.59
CA ASN A 164 -1.11 -19.73 17.76
C ASN A 164 0.20 -19.75 18.54
N ILE A 165 0.07 -20.08 19.83
CA ILE A 165 1.19 -20.20 20.75
C ILE A 165 1.19 -21.64 21.27
N PRO A 166 2.31 -22.37 21.23
CA PRO A 166 2.38 -23.64 21.95
C PRO A 166 2.09 -23.37 23.44
N LYS A 167 1.25 -24.22 24.07
CA LYS A 167 0.77 -24.05 25.46
C LYS A 167 1.89 -23.89 26.50
N SER A 168 3.15 -24.13 26.13
CA SER A 168 4.34 -24.12 26.98
C SER A 168 5.25 -22.89 26.84
N SER A 169 4.92 -21.85 26.05
CA SER A 169 5.87 -20.74 25.87
C SER A 169 5.85 -19.76 27.05
N ASN A 170 6.95 -19.81 27.80
CA ASN A 170 7.46 -18.93 28.85
C ASN A 170 6.86 -17.51 28.95
N GLN A 171 6.58 -17.12 30.20
CA GLN A 171 6.47 -15.72 30.62
C GLN A 171 7.80 -15.00 30.30
N ASN A 172 7.75 -13.72 29.93
CA ASN A 172 8.90 -12.88 29.57
C ASN A 172 9.64 -13.31 28.28
N LEU A 173 8.91 -13.33 27.17
CA LEU A 173 9.54 -13.56 25.87
C LEU A 173 10.11 -12.24 25.32
N VAL A 174 11.37 -12.27 24.86
CA VAL A 174 11.98 -11.20 24.06
C VAL A 174 11.97 -11.64 22.60
N LEU A 175 11.20 -10.95 21.76
CA LEU A 175 11.23 -11.15 20.31
C LEU A 175 12.09 -10.09 19.68
N ASP A 176 13.23 -10.48 19.11
CA ASP A 176 14.05 -9.59 18.30
C ASP A 176 13.69 -9.75 16.81
N VAL A 177 13.17 -8.70 16.19
CA VAL A 177 12.80 -8.64 14.76
C VAL A 177 13.82 -7.80 13.97
N SER A 178 15.08 -7.77 14.41
CA SER A 178 16.13 -6.94 13.81
C SER A 178 16.69 -7.47 12.49
N ASN A 179 16.98 -6.52 11.60
CA ASN A 179 17.81 -6.74 10.42
C ASN A 179 19.21 -6.10 10.55
N SER A 180 19.43 -5.22 11.55
CA SER A 180 20.71 -4.53 11.83
C SER A 180 20.67 -3.84 13.20
N ASN A 181 21.83 -3.47 13.77
CA ASN A 181 21.93 -2.71 15.03
C ASN A 181 21.19 -1.35 15.03
N ASP A 182 21.04 -0.73 13.86
CA ASP A 182 20.33 0.55 13.70
C ASP A 182 18.85 0.40 13.31
N ASN A 183 18.40 -0.83 13.11
CA ASN A 183 17.02 -1.18 12.73
C ASN A 183 16.58 -2.43 13.47
N PHE A 184 16.14 -2.24 14.71
CA PHE A 184 15.65 -3.32 15.56
C PHE A 184 14.29 -3.01 16.16
N MET A 185 13.58 -4.08 16.49
CA MET A 185 12.40 -4.06 17.32
C MET A 185 12.47 -5.26 18.25
N LYS A 186 12.55 -4.98 19.54
CA LYS A 186 12.50 -5.93 20.64
C LYS A 186 11.15 -5.79 21.31
N VAL A 187 10.42 -6.89 21.39
CA VAL A 187 9.11 -6.92 22.05
C VAL A 187 9.24 -7.77 23.30
N HIS A 188 8.98 -7.18 24.47
CA HIS A 188 8.92 -7.90 25.73
C HIS A 188 7.47 -7.94 26.22
N SER A 189 6.96 -9.14 26.49
CA SER A 189 5.60 -9.30 27.01
C SER A 189 5.59 -10.20 28.24
N GLN A 190 4.95 -9.71 29.30
CA GLN A 190 4.80 -10.43 30.57
C GLN A 190 3.78 -11.57 30.46
N TYR A 191 2.71 -11.41 29.68
CA TYR A 191 1.63 -12.39 29.53
C TYR A 191 1.73 -13.22 28.24
N GLY A 192 2.97 -13.43 27.77
CA GLY A 192 3.27 -14.22 26.58
C GLY A 192 3.03 -13.50 25.26
N ILE A 193 3.20 -14.22 24.16
CA ILE A 193 3.28 -13.66 22.79
C ILE A 193 1.94 -13.09 22.34
N LEU A 194 1.93 -11.91 21.73
CA LEU A 194 0.70 -11.31 21.16
C LEU A 194 0.15 -12.15 20.00
N ASN A 195 -1.15 -12.42 20.02
CA ASN A 195 -1.80 -13.31 19.05
C ASN A 195 -2.77 -12.56 18.13
N HIS A 196 -3.38 -13.29 17.19
CA HIS A 196 -4.36 -12.76 16.24
C HIS A 196 -5.57 -12.03 16.89
N PHE A 197 -5.98 -12.42 18.10
CA PHE A 197 -7.04 -11.74 18.83
C PHE A 197 -6.54 -10.40 19.37
N ASP A 198 -5.34 -10.38 19.95
CA ASP A 198 -4.69 -9.16 20.44
C ASP A 198 -4.46 -8.14 19.32
N LEU A 199 -4.10 -8.61 18.12
CA LEU A 199 -4.04 -7.76 16.93
C LEU A 199 -5.41 -7.12 16.64
N THR A 200 -6.48 -7.93 16.59
CA THR A 200 -7.81 -7.41 16.23
C THR A 200 -8.26 -6.34 17.22
N VAL A 201 -8.02 -6.55 18.51
CA VAL A 201 -8.27 -5.55 19.56
C VAL A 201 -7.46 -4.28 19.30
N LEU A 202 -6.15 -4.40 19.11
CA LEU A 202 -5.28 -3.25 18.87
C LEU A 202 -5.72 -2.46 17.63
N ILE A 203 -5.97 -3.12 16.50
CA ILE A 203 -6.39 -2.45 15.26
C ILE A 203 -7.73 -1.73 15.44
N ALA A 204 -8.68 -2.30 16.17
CA ALA A 204 -9.97 -1.65 16.45
C ALA A 204 -9.82 -0.40 17.35
N ILE A 205 -8.93 -0.45 18.34
CA ILE A 205 -8.58 0.71 19.19
C ILE A 205 -7.98 1.82 18.34
N LEU A 206 -7.00 1.48 17.49
CA LEU A 206 -6.32 2.42 16.61
C LEU A 206 -7.26 3.04 15.58
N TYR A 207 -8.21 2.27 15.07
CA TYR A 207 -9.26 2.79 14.19
C TYR A 207 -10.10 3.85 14.90
N GLN A 208 -10.61 3.56 16.10
CA GLN A 208 -11.38 4.57 16.87
C GLN A 208 -10.55 5.83 17.16
N TYR A 209 -9.26 5.68 17.48
CA TYR A 209 -8.35 6.81 17.67
C TYR A 209 -8.21 7.69 16.42
N ASN A 210 -8.07 7.08 15.23
CA ASN A 210 -7.92 7.81 13.97
C ASN A 210 -9.16 8.64 13.60
N HIS A 211 -10.33 8.28 14.13
CA HIS A 211 -11.60 8.98 13.90
C HIS A 211 -11.95 10.03 14.98
N LEU A 212 -11.06 10.29 15.93
CA LEU A 212 -11.27 11.36 16.90
C LEU A 212 -11.10 12.73 16.23
N LEU A 213 -12.08 13.62 16.44
CA LEU A 213 -12.03 15.01 15.98
C LEU A 213 -10.84 15.78 16.59
N VAL A 214 -10.54 15.50 17.86
CA VAL A 214 -9.42 16.07 18.60
C VAL A 214 -8.57 14.91 19.13
N ARG A 215 -7.30 14.85 18.71
CA ARG A 215 -6.36 13.84 19.19
C ARG A 215 -5.87 14.23 20.57
N SER A 216 -6.42 13.60 21.59
CA SER A 216 -5.89 13.59 22.95
C SER A 216 -5.11 12.30 23.20
N ASP A 217 -4.10 12.37 24.06
CA ASP A 217 -3.33 11.18 24.44
C ASP A 217 -4.22 10.13 25.12
N ILE A 218 -5.23 10.57 25.88
CA ILE A 218 -6.23 9.73 26.54
C ILE A 218 -7.57 9.90 25.82
N PHE A 219 -8.21 8.80 25.45
CA PHE A 219 -9.53 8.81 24.83
C PHE A 219 -10.41 7.65 25.31
N LYS A 220 -11.73 7.82 25.16
CA LYS A 220 -12.72 6.81 25.54
C LYS A 220 -13.00 5.88 24.37
N ILE A 221 -12.84 4.58 24.60
CA ILE A 221 -13.14 3.53 23.63
C ILE A 221 -14.55 3.01 23.86
N ASN A 222 -15.32 2.94 22.77
CA ASN A 222 -16.59 2.24 22.77
C ASN A 222 -16.33 0.72 22.68
N VAL A 223 -16.52 0.02 23.80
CA VAL A 223 -16.24 -1.42 23.91
C VAL A 223 -17.15 -2.23 22.99
N ALA A 224 -18.42 -1.87 22.86
CA ALA A 224 -19.37 -2.57 21.99
C ALA A 224 -18.92 -2.51 20.52
N SER A 225 -18.40 -1.36 20.07
CA SER A 225 -17.83 -1.22 18.72
C SER A 225 -16.63 -2.15 18.51
N VAL A 226 -15.73 -2.29 19.49
CA VAL A 226 -14.60 -3.24 19.40
C VAL A 226 -15.08 -4.69 19.39
N LEU A 227 -16.06 -5.03 20.22
CA LEU A 227 -16.62 -6.39 20.30
C LEU A 227 -17.38 -6.78 19.03
N ASN A 228 -18.03 -5.82 18.37
CA ASN A 228 -18.65 -6.02 17.07
C ASN A 228 -17.61 -6.41 16.01
N VAL A 229 -16.42 -5.80 16.02
CA VAL A 229 -15.30 -6.20 15.15
C VAL A 229 -14.82 -7.60 15.50
N ILE A 230 -14.79 -7.99 16.77
CA ILE A 230 -14.43 -9.35 17.19
C ILE A 230 -15.46 -10.38 16.70
N GLY A 231 -16.74 -10.01 16.66
CA GLY A 231 -17.84 -10.80 16.08
C GLY A 231 -18.88 -11.29 17.09
N TYR A 232 -18.78 -10.93 18.37
CA TYR A 232 -19.76 -11.30 19.40
C TYR A 232 -19.58 -10.45 20.67
N ASP A 233 -20.68 -9.95 21.27
CA ASP A 233 -20.69 -9.27 22.57
C ASP A 233 -21.33 -10.17 23.64
N THR A 234 -20.50 -11.00 24.27
CA THR A 234 -20.85 -11.83 25.42
C THR A 234 -19.97 -11.52 26.63
N GLY A 235 -20.38 -11.93 27.83
CA GLY A 235 -19.53 -11.80 29.03
C GLY A 235 -18.14 -12.44 28.86
N TYR A 236 -18.07 -13.57 28.12
CA TYR A 236 -16.80 -14.20 27.75
C TYR A 236 -15.94 -13.31 26.84
N SER A 237 -16.54 -12.70 25.81
CA SER A 237 -15.83 -11.79 24.90
C SER A 237 -15.28 -10.55 25.61
N ARG A 238 -16.03 -10.00 26.56
CA ARG A 238 -15.63 -8.86 27.40
C ARG A 238 -14.44 -9.22 28.28
N LYS A 239 -14.47 -10.39 28.92
CA LYS A 239 -13.33 -10.92 29.69
C LYS A 239 -12.09 -11.10 28.81
N LYS A 240 -12.28 -11.63 27.59
CA LYS A 240 -11.19 -11.84 26.64
C LYS A 240 -10.60 -10.51 26.13
N PHE A 241 -11.44 -9.52 25.85
CA PHE A 241 -11.05 -8.16 25.53
C PHE A 241 -10.22 -7.52 26.65
N LEU A 242 -10.70 -7.59 27.91
CA LEU A 242 -9.93 -7.12 29.07
C LEU A 242 -8.57 -7.80 29.22
N ASN A 243 -8.50 -9.13 29.04
CA ASN A 243 -7.24 -9.85 29.10
C ASN A 243 -6.28 -9.41 28.00
N SER A 244 -6.81 -9.14 26.81
CA SER A 244 -6.05 -8.58 25.70
C SER A 244 -5.53 -7.18 26.01
N LEU A 245 -6.37 -6.29 26.59
CA LEU A 245 -5.94 -4.96 27.05
C LEU A 245 -4.82 -5.04 28.10
N LYS A 246 -4.96 -5.91 29.11
CA LYS A 246 -3.91 -6.15 30.11
C LYS A 246 -2.59 -6.57 29.46
N LYS A 247 -2.66 -7.49 28.51
CA LYS A 247 -1.49 -7.98 27.79
C LYS A 247 -0.85 -6.91 26.90
N LEU A 248 -1.65 -6.15 26.16
CA LEU A 248 -1.16 -5.01 25.37
C LEU A 248 -0.53 -3.95 26.27
N SER A 249 -1.12 -3.67 27.43
CA SER A 249 -0.62 -2.64 28.36
C SER A 249 0.70 -2.98 29.05
N THR A 250 1.04 -4.26 29.11
CA THR A 250 2.29 -4.78 29.71
C THR A 250 3.27 -5.28 28.66
N THR A 251 2.93 -5.14 27.37
CA THR A 251 3.87 -5.37 26.28
C THR A 251 4.70 -4.11 26.10
N THR A 252 5.99 -4.22 26.39
CA THR A 252 6.97 -3.17 26.08
C THR A 252 7.59 -3.43 24.72
N ILE A 253 7.78 -2.36 23.98
CA ILE A 253 8.47 -2.34 22.70
C ILE A 253 9.71 -1.47 22.89
N ASP A 254 10.87 -2.04 22.62
CA ASP A 254 12.12 -1.32 22.43
C ASP A 254 12.48 -1.38 20.94
N CYS A 255 12.33 -0.29 20.22
CA CYS A 255 12.67 -0.21 18.82
C CYS A 255 13.56 0.97 18.50
N ARG A 256 14.50 0.76 17.59
CA ARG A 256 15.30 1.80 16.96
C ARG A 256 15.19 1.62 15.47
N LYS A 257 14.87 2.69 14.75
CA LYS A 257 14.73 2.69 13.31
C LYS A 257 15.40 3.91 12.71
N GLN A 258 16.38 3.67 11.85
CA GLN A 258 16.98 4.70 11.02
C GLN A 258 16.06 5.04 9.85
N TYR A 259 15.87 6.33 9.59
CA TYR A 259 15.14 6.82 8.42
C TYR A 259 15.77 8.09 7.85
N ILE A 260 15.51 8.30 6.56
CA ILE A 260 15.94 9.48 5.83
C ILE A 260 14.79 10.50 5.90
N LYS A 261 15.06 11.68 6.49
CA LYS A 261 14.13 12.81 6.44
C LYS A 261 14.42 13.61 5.17
N PHE A 262 13.38 13.85 4.37
CA PHE A 262 13.46 14.78 3.25
C PHE A 262 12.90 16.12 3.74
N ASP A 263 13.73 17.16 3.78
CA ASP A 263 13.24 18.52 4.01
C ASP A 263 12.48 19.02 2.77
N SER A 264 11.45 19.83 3.01
CA SER A 264 10.57 20.41 2.00
C SER A 264 11.31 21.19 0.90
N ASP A 265 12.55 21.60 1.15
CA ASP A 265 13.35 22.46 0.28
C ASP A 265 14.44 21.75 -0.54
N ASN A 266 14.44 20.41 -0.60
CA ASN A 266 15.35 19.63 -1.47
C ASN A 266 16.87 19.88 -1.28
N THR A 267 17.28 20.62 -0.25
CA THR A 267 18.69 20.71 0.14
C THR A 267 19.05 19.46 0.92
N LYS A 268 19.91 18.62 0.33
CA LYS A 268 20.46 17.41 0.95
C LYS A 268 21.02 17.73 2.34
N VAL A 269 20.28 17.38 3.38
CA VAL A 269 20.86 17.10 4.70
C VAL A 269 20.77 15.58 4.85
N THR A 270 21.89 14.91 4.56
CA THR A 270 22.11 13.49 4.86
C THR A 270 22.41 13.34 6.34
N GLU A 271 21.46 13.68 7.20
CA GLU A 271 21.51 13.29 8.60
C GLU A 271 20.63 12.06 8.80
N ASP A 272 21.23 11.02 9.35
CA ASP A 272 20.52 9.79 9.73
C ASP A 272 19.61 10.11 10.92
N TYR A 273 18.30 10.21 10.66
CA TYR A 273 17.34 10.38 11.74
C TYR A 273 17.02 9.02 12.34
N PHE A 274 17.09 8.92 13.66
CA PHE A 274 16.70 7.73 14.39
C PHE A 274 15.37 7.98 15.10
N TYR A 275 14.43 7.08 14.90
CA TYR A 275 13.30 6.92 15.80
C TYR A 275 13.67 5.85 16.82
N SER A 276 13.79 6.20 18.09
CA SER A 276 13.91 5.25 19.19
C SER A 276 12.69 5.34 20.11
N PHE A 277 12.20 4.18 20.53
CA PHE A 277 11.10 4.08 21.47
C PHE A 277 11.34 2.89 22.38
N CYS A 278 11.29 3.12 23.69
CA CYS A 278 11.19 2.08 24.69
C CYS A 278 9.97 2.39 25.58
N GLY A 279 8.95 1.52 25.57
CA GLY A 279 7.77 1.71 26.40
C GLY A 279 6.60 0.79 26.07
N ASN A 280 5.52 0.93 26.82
CA ASN A 280 4.31 0.14 26.63
C ASN A 280 3.56 0.54 25.35
N LEU A 281 2.83 -0.41 24.75
CA LEU A 281 1.93 -0.11 23.64
C LEU A 281 0.83 0.89 24.04
N LEU A 282 0.17 0.64 25.17
CA LEU A 282 -0.91 1.48 25.66
C LEU A 282 -0.99 1.40 27.19
N SER A 283 -1.71 2.33 27.80
CA SER A 283 -2.24 2.19 29.15
C SER A 283 -3.77 2.30 29.09
N PHE A 284 -4.46 1.74 30.08
CA PHE A 284 -5.91 1.83 30.13
C PHE A 284 -6.42 1.91 31.55
N GLU A 285 -7.55 2.60 31.72
CA GLU A 285 -8.28 2.69 32.97
C GLU A 285 -9.71 2.23 32.74
N ASN A 286 -10.16 1.30 33.57
CA ASN A 286 -11.51 0.80 33.50
C ASN A 286 -12.45 1.73 34.29
N LEU A 287 -13.35 2.41 33.59
CA LEU A 287 -14.28 3.37 34.17
C LEU A 287 -15.39 2.72 35.01
N SER A 288 -15.69 1.43 34.79
CA SER A 288 -16.65 0.71 35.64
C SER A 288 -16.35 -0.79 35.72
N THR A 289 -16.49 -1.35 36.91
CA THR A 289 -16.33 -2.79 37.17
C THR A 289 -17.58 -3.60 36.82
N THR A 290 -18.75 -2.94 36.73
CA THR A 290 -20.06 -3.61 36.58
C THR A 290 -20.56 -3.69 35.15
N LYS A 291 -20.28 -2.68 34.30
CA LYS A 291 -20.61 -2.68 32.87
C LYS A 291 -19.44 -2.09 32.06
N LEU A 292 -18.71 -2.95 31.36
CA LEU A 292 -17.66 -2.58 30.40
C LEU A 292 -18.27 -1.96 29.13
N THR A 293 -18.76 -0.73 29.25
CA THR A 293 -19.29 0.06 28.13
C THR A 293 -18.22 0.96 27.54
N LEU A 294 -17.44 1.60 28.41
CA LEU A 294 -16.39 2.55 28.05
C LEU A 294 -15.10 2.24 28.83
N VAL A 295 -13.97 2.36 28.14
CA VAL A 295 -12.63 2.23 28.73
C VAL A 295 -11.82 3.44 28.31
N ASN A 296 -11.17 4.10 29.26
CA ASN A 296 -10.17 5.12 28.95
C ASN A 296 -8.91 4.40 28.47
N VAL A 297 -8.38 4.78 27.32
CA VAL A 297 -7.11 4.26 26.81
C VAL A 297 -6.19 5.42 26.48
N GLN A 298 -4.92 5.26 26.84
CA GLN A 298 -3.85 6.14 26.43
C GLN A 298 -2.91 5.38 25.50
N LEU A 299 -2.73 5.86 24.27
CA LEU A 299 -1.71 5.32 23.38
C LEU A 299 -0.36 5.92 23.77
N SER A 300 0.72 5.14 23.63
CA SER A 300 2.04 5.72 23.82
C SER A 300 2.32 6.75 22.72
N ILE A 301 2.87 7.91 23.11
CA ILE A 301 3.27 9.01 22.19
C ILE A 301 4.02 8.50 20.95
N PRO A 302 4.90 7.51 21.06
CA PRO A 302 5.67 7.08 19.90
C PRO A 302 4.84 6.26 18.91
N LEU A 303 3.81 5.53 19.37
CA LEU A 303 2.78 5.00 18.46
C LEU A 303 2.07 6.12 17.70
N ILE A 304 1.67 7.19 18.40
CA ILE A 304 1.00 8.35 17.79
C ILE A 304 1.89 8.97 16.70
N ARG A 305 3.17 9.21 17.00
CA ARG A 305 4.15 9.75 16.03
C ARG A 305 4.36 8.83 14.84
N ILE A 306 4.32 7.51 15.05
CA ILE A 306 4.36 6.51 13.98
C ILE A 306 3.12 6.60 13.07
N PHE A 307 1.93 6.87 13.60
CA PHE A 307 0.73 7.09 12.75
C PHE A 307 0.85 8.32 11.87
N GLU A 308 1.57 9.32 12.36
CA GLU A 308 1.78 10.60 11.68
C GLU A 308 2.96 10.56 10.70
N SER A 309 3.80 9.52 10.74
CA SER A 309 4.94 9.42 9.85
C SER A 309 4.52 9.17 8.40
N ASN A 310 5.07 9.99 7.48
CA ASN A 310 4.85 9.82 6.05
C ASN A 310 5.68 8.69 5.43
N ASN A 311 6.64 8.16 6.18
CA ASN A 311 7.51 7.07 5.74
C ASN A 311 7.25 5.81 6.60
N TYR A 312 7.42 4.62 6.01
CA TYR A 312 7.36 3.31 6.70
C TYR A 312 6.01 2.88 7.28
N TYR A 313 4.91 3.18 6.57
CA TYR A 313 3.59 2.68 6.92
C TYR A 313 3.14 1.53 6.00
N ALA A 314 2.35 0.63 6.56
CA ALA A 314 1.44 -0.26 5.89
C ALA A 314 0.04 0.38 5.90
N LEU A 315 -0.72 0.14 4.83
CA LEU A 315 -2.12 0.54 4.77
C LEU A 315 -3.00 -0.67 5.07
N VAL A 316 -4.04 -0.48 5.86
CA VAL A 316 -5.07 -1.48 6.16
C VAL A 316 -6.41 -0.89 5.76
N ASN A 317 -7.09 -1.52 4.80
CA ASN A 317 -8.45 -1.13 4.44
C ASN A 317 -9.39 -1.65 5.53
N TRP A 318 -10.07 -0.75 6.22
CA TRP A 318 -10.94 -1.08 7.34
C TRP A 318 -12.10 -1.99 6.93
N GLN A 319 -12.73 -1.71 5.79
CA GLN A 319 -13.84 -2.49 5.27
C GLN A 319 -13.42 -3.93 4.96
N SER A 320 -12.28 -4.11 4.28
CA SER A 320 -11.73 -5.44 4.03
C SER A 320 -11.30 -6.15 5.32
N PHE A 321 -10.81 -5.41 6.33
CA PHE A 321 -10.38 -5.98 7.61
C PHE A 321 -11.56 -6.47 8.47
N VAL A 322 -12.59 -5.65 8.66
CA VAL A 322 -13.73 -5.97 9.53
C VAL A 322 -14.59 -7.09 8.96
N ASN A 323 -14.79 -7.10 7.64
CA ASN A 323 -15.63 -8.09 6.95
C ASN A 323 -15.03 -9.50 6.93
N LEU A 324 -13.78 -9.68 7.36
CA LEU A 324 -13.21 -11.01 7.53
C LEU A 324 -13.91 -11.75 8.68
N PRO A 325 -14.28 -13.03 8.50
CA PRO A 325 -15.19 -13.72 9.42
C PRO A 325 -14.53 -14.12 10.76
N ASN A 326 -13.20 -14.10 10.84
CA ASN A 326 -12.50 -14.42 12.08
C ASN A 326 -11.17 -13.67 12.22
N THR A 327 -10.68 -13.61 13.46
CA THR A 327 -9.45 -12.91 13.82
C THR A 327 -8.18 -13.51 13.19
N LYS A 328 -8.17 -14.81 12.85
CA LYS A 328 -6.99 -15.45 12.21
C LYS A 328 -6.80 -14.96 10.78
N LEU A 329 -7.89 -14.89 10.02
CA LEU A 329 -7.87 -14.31 8.67
C LEU A 329 -7.49 -12.82 8.71
N ARG A 330 -7.94 -12.08 9.73
CA ARG A 330 -7.53 -10.68 9.94
C ARG A 330 -6.02 -10.54 10.14
N LEU A 331 -5.40 -11.42 10.91
CA LEU A 331 -3.94 -11.47 11.03
C LEU A 331 -3.26 -11.75 9.69
N PHE A 332 -3.81 -12.66 8.89
CA PHE A 332 -3.28 -12.96 7.55
C PHE A 332 -3.35 -11.77 6.60
N TYR A 333 -4.51 -11.12 6.54
CA TYR A 333 -4.72 -9.91 5.75
C TYR A 333 -3.78 -8.79 6.21
N PHE A 334 -3.66 -8.58 7.53
CA PHE A 334 -2.73 -7.63 8.11
C PHE A 334 -1.28 -7.93 7.72
N TYR A 335 -0.88 -9.20 7.77
CA TYR A 335 0.45 -9.64 7.35
C TYR A 335 0.72 -9.33 5.88
N PHE A 336 -0.26 -9.50 4.98
CA PHE A 336 -0.12 -9.03 3.59
C PHE A 336 -0.01 -7.51 3.52
N GLY A 337 -0.79 -6.77 4.33
CA GLY A 337 -0.70 -5.31 4.50
C GLY A 337 0.71 -4.83 4.81
N LEU A 338 1.42 -5.53 5.71
CA LEU A 338 2.80 -5.20 6.11
C LEU A 338 3.83 -5.53 5.03
N ASN A 339 3.65 -6.65 4.32
CA ASN A 339 4.70 -7.25 3.48
C ASN A 339 4.54 -6.97 1.97
N VAL A 340 3.38 -6.52 1.51
CA VAL A 340 3.13 -6.25 0.09
C VAL A 340 3.08 -4.75 -0.15
N LYS A 341 4.10 -4.26 -0.87
CA LYS A 341 4.12 -2.87 -1.36
C LYS A 341 3.15 -2.70 -2.53
N VAL A 342 2.65 -1.48 -2.68
CA VAL A 342 1.88 -1.08 -3.86
C VAL A 342 2.76 -1.24 -5.10
N SER A 343 2.41 -2.16 -6.00
CA SER A 343 3.18 -2.41 -7.22
C SER A 343 2.34 -3.16 -8.26
N ASN A 344 2.77 -3.13 -9.52
CA ASN A 344 2.16 -3.92 -10.59
C ASN A 344 2.51 -5.41 -10.51
N TYR A 345 3.48 -5.77 -9.67
CA TYR A 345 4.03 -7.12 -9.53
C TYR A 345 3.42 -7.87 -8.34
N PHE A 346 3.34 -9.19 -8.46
CA PHE A 346 2.96 -10.06 -7.37
C PHE A 346 4.15 -10.33 -6.45
N THR A 347 3.90 -10.30 -5.15
CA THR A 347 4.79 -10.84 -4.12
C THR A 347 4.33 -12.25 -3.79
N GLU A 348 5.24 -13.22 -3.85
CA GLU A 348 4.90 -14.63 -3.62
C GLU A 348 5.21 -15.05 -2.18
N PHE A 349 4.24 -15.71 -1.54
CA PHE A 349 4.33 -16.23 -0.18
C PHE A 349 4.15 -17.75 -0.18
N PHE A 350 5.23 -18.47 0.14
CA PHE A 350 5.21 -19.92 0.26
C PHE A 350 4.54 -20.37 1.56
N VAL A 351 3.73 -21.43 1.49
CA VAL A 351 3.02 -21.98 2.66
C VAL A 351 4.00 -22.32 3.79
N LYS A 352 5.13 -22.95 3.49
CA LYS A 352 6.17 -23.28 4.50
C LYS A 352 6.73 -22.02 5.18
N SER A 353 6.94 -20.95 4.43
CA SER A 353 7.42 -19.67 4.98
C SER A 353 6.36 -19.01 5.87
N LEU A 354 5.10 -19.02 5.44
CA LEU A 354 3.98 -18.49 6.21
C LEU A 354 3.78 -19.24 7.53
N VAL A 355 3.87 -20.57 7.54
CA VAL A 355 3.83 -21.37 8.77
C VAL A 355 4.94 -20.89 9.73
N ASN A 356 6.18 -20.80 9.25
CA ASN A 356 7.33 -20.41 10.07
C ASN A 356 7.26 -18.99 10.63
N LYS A 357 6.67 -18.06 9.87
CA LYS A 357 6.55 -16.66 10.29
C LYS A 357 5.36 -16.41 11.20
N LEU A 358 4.24 -17.08 10.99
CA LEU A 358 2.97 -16.79 11.67
C LEU A 358 2.67 -17.73 12.85
N TYR A 359 3.28 -18.91 12.89
CA TYR A 359 3.21 -19.80 14.06
C TYR A 359 4.56 -19.77 14.77
N HIS A 360 4.57 -19.26 16.00
CA HIS A 360 5.80 -19.20 16.78
C HIS A 360 6.30 -20.60 17.12
N GLY A 361 7.59 -20.86 16.90
CA GLY A 361 8.21 -22.18 17.17
C GLY A 361 7.71 -23.32 16.28
N SER A 362 7.08 -23.03 15.13
CA SER A 362 6.51 -24.08 14.27
C SER A 362 7.53 -25.06 13.71
N ALA A 363 8.79 -24.63 13.52
CA ALA A 363 9.88 -25.42 12.97
C ALA A 363 10.20 -26.67 13.82
N THR A 364 9.92 -26.63 15.12
CA THR A 364 10.17 -27.72 16.07
C THR A 364 8.89 -28.40 16.57
N SER A 365 7.72 -28.00 16.05
CA SER A 365 6.43 -28.48 16.54
C SER A 365 5.96 -29.77 15.83
N SER A 366 5.44 -30.72 16.60
CA SER A 366 4.75 -31.92 16.09
C SER A 366 3.48 -31.60 15.28
N ASN A 367 2.94 -30.38 15.43
CA ASN A 367 1.70 -29.92 14.79
C ASN A 367 1.92 -29.26 13.41
N SER A 368 3.12 -29.31 12.85
CA SER A 368 3.45 -28.65 11.57
C SER A 368 2.49 -29.01 10.41
N ARG A 369 2.00 -30.25 10.37
CA ARG A 369 0.99 -30.70 9.37
C ARG A 369 -0.35 -29.99 9.55
N VAL A 370 -0.81 -29.83 10.79
CA VAL A 370 -2.05 -29.11 11.12
C VAL A 370 -1.92 -27.65 10.73
N TYR A 371 -0.82 -26.99 11.10
CA TYR A 371 -0.58 -25.59 10.73
C TYR A 371 -0.50 -25.39 9.22
N THR A 372 0.13 -26.31 8.49
CA THR A 372 0.17 -26.27 7.03
C THR A 372 -1.23 -26.37 6.43
N LYS A 373 -2.08 -27.26 6.97
CA LYS A 373 -3.48 -27.39 6.55
C LYS A 373 -4.28 -26.12 6.82
N ASP A 374 -4.16 -25.55 8.02
CA ASP A 374 -4.82 -24.30 8.41
C ASP A 374 -4.43 -23.15 7.48
N ILE A 375 -3.14 -22.99 7.19
CA ILE A 375 -2.63 -21.97 6.27
C ILE A 375 -3.26 -22.14 4.88
N ARG A 376 -3.29 -23.37 4.33
CA ARG A 376 -3.88 -23.62 3.01
C ARG A 376 -5.36 -23.28 2.98
N GLN A 377 -6.12 -23.61 4.03
CA GLN A 377 -7.54 -23.26 4.11
C GLN A 377 -7.74 -21.74 4.15
N MET A 378 -6.90 -21.01 4.90
CA MET A 378 -6.96 -19.54 4.92
C MET A 378 -6.57 -18.93 3.56
N LEU A 379 -5.56 -19.47 2.88
CA LEU A 379 -5.18 -19.02 1.53
C LEU A 379 -6.30 -19.24 0.51
N LEU A 380 -6.95 -20.40 0.55
CA LEU A 380 -8.08 -20.72 -0.29
C LEU A 380 -9.23 -19.72 -0.06
N PHE A 381 -9.52 -19.39 1.20
CA PHE A 381 -10.53 -18.39 1.55
C PHE A 381 -10.29 -17.04 0.85
N PHE A 382 -9.05 -16.52 0.85
CA PHE A 382 -8.76 -15.22 0.20
C PHE A 382 -9.04 -15.25 -1.31
N VAL A 383 -8.78 -16.37 -1.95
CA VAL A 383 -8.93 -16.54 -3.40
C VAL A 383 -10.40 -16.71 -3.77
N GLU A 384 -11.13 -17.54 -3.03
CA GLU A 384 -12.58 -17.72 -3.21
C GLU A 384 -13.34 -16.42 -2.94
N ASN A 385 -12.86 -15.59 -2.01
CA ASN A 385 -13.47 -14.32 -1.62
C ASN A 385 -12.77 -13.11 -2.24
N GLN A 386 -12.01 -13.28 -3.34
CA GLN A 386 -11.24 -12.23 -4.02
C GLN A 386 -12.04 -10.93 -4.26
N LYS A 387 -13.33 -11.04 -4.56
CA LYS A 387 -14.22 -9.90 -4.84
C LYS A 387 -14.46 -9.00 -3.63
N ASN A 388 -14.25 -9.50 -2.42
CA ASN A 388 -14.48 -8.78 -1.16
C ASN A 388 -13.29 -7.90 -0.76
N PHE A 389 -12.14 -8.09 -1.42
CA PHE A 389 -10.93 -7.32 -1.15
C PHE A 389 -10.77 -6.22 -2.20
N LEU A 390 -10.67 -4.98 -1.72
CA LEU A 390 -10.53 -3.80 -2.59
C LEU A 390 -9.08 -3.53 -2.95
N ASP A 391 -8.16 -3.94 -2.08
CA ASP A 391 -6.76 -3.54 -2.10
C ASP A 391 -5.79 -4.64 -2.52
N PHE A 392 -6.23 -5.90 -2.55
CA PHE A 392 -5.40 -7.04 -2.92
C PHE A 392 -5.97 -7.88 -4.04
N GLU A 393 -5.08 -8.34 -4.91
CA GLU A 393 -5.28 -9.42 -5.85
C GLU A 393 -4.49 -10.66 -5.42
N PHE A 394 -5.16 -11.80 -5.45
CA PHE A 394 -4.66 -13.09 -5.01
C PHE A 394 -4.64 -14.09 -6.17
N GLN A 395 -3.54 -14.81 -6.31
CA GLN A 395 -3.39 -15.91 -7.25
C GLN A 395 -2.78 -17.12 -6.54
N VAL A 396 -3.43 -18.27 -6.62
CA VAL A 396 -2.90 -19.51 -6.05
C VAL A 396 -1.84 -20.09 -6.98
N VAL A 397 -0.78 -20.64 -6.38
CA VAL A 397 0.14 -21.53 -7.08
C VAL A 397 -0.06 -22.92 -6.50
N LEU A 398 -0.34 -23.88 -7.39
CA LEU A 398 -0.53 -25.29 -7.03
C LEU A 398 0.76 -26.07 -7.27
N ASN A 399 1.06 -26.99 -6.36
CA ASN A 399 2.07 -28.01 -6.60
C ASN A 399 1.50 -29.05 -7.57
N ARG A 400 2.14 -29.18 -8.75
CA ARG A 400 1.72 -30.10 -9.81
C ARG A 400 1.65 -31.56 -9.36
N SER A 401 2.49 -31.97 -8.41
CA SER A 401 2.58 -33.37 -7.96
C SER A 401 1.46 -33.80 -7.01
N TYR A 402 0.87 -32.86 -6.25
CA TYR A 402 -0.10 -33.19 -5.19
C TYR A 402 -1.41 -32.44 -5.30
N ASN A 403 -1.55 -31.54 -6.29
CA ASN A 403 -2.68 -30.61 -6.43
C ASN A 403 -2.98 -29.82 -5.15
N LEU A 404 -1.94 -29.50 -4.38
CA LEU A 404 -2.03 -28.74 -3.14
C LEU A 404 -1.48 -27.33 -3.35
N ILE A 405 -2.08 -26.35 -2.68
CA ILE A 405 -1.55 -24.98 -2.62
C ILE A 405 -0.12 -25.01 -2.08
N SER A 406 0.84 -24.56 -2.89
CA SER A 406 2.26 -24.42 -2.53
C SER A 406 2.60 -23.00 -2.09
N SER A 407 2.02 -22.01 -2.76
CA SER A 407 2.19 -20.59 -2.46
C SER A 407 0.98 -19.78 -2.91
N ILE A 408 0.92 -18.54 -2.44
CA ILE A 408 0.00 -17.51 -2.93
C ILE A 408 0.81 -16.34 -3.47
N LYS A 409 0.42 -15.83 -4.63
CA LYS A 409 0.90 -14.58 -5.19
C LYS A 409 -0.09 -13.50 -4.80
N VAL A 410 0.40 -12.46 -4.12
CA VAL A 410 -0.40 -11.33 -3.65
C VAL A 410 0.12 -10.05 -4.31
N ARG A 411 -0.77 -9.30 -4.95
CA ARG A 411 -0.47 -7.99 -5.50
C ARG A 411 -1.35 -6.96 -4.84
N ARG A 412 -0.76 -5.83 -4.45
CA ARG A 412 -1.52 -4.67 -3.97
C ARG A 412 -1.71 -3.70 -5.12
N SER A 413 -2.91 -3.69 -5.71
CA SER A 413 -3.32 -2.66 -6.67
C SER A 413 -3.40 -1.32 -5.92
N LYS A 414 -3.05 -0.21 -6.60
CA LYS A 414 -3.06 1.13 -5.99
C LYS A 414 -4.45 1.42 -5.40
N LEU A 415 -4.56 1.44 -4.06
CA LEU A 415 -5.66 2.12 -3.37
C LEU A 415 -5.56 3.60 -3.74
N ILE A 416 -6.52 4.11 -4.50
CA ILE A 416 -6.69 5.56 -4.64
C ILE A 416 -7.33 6.01 -3.32
N ILE A 417 -6.49 6.54 -2.43
CA ILE A 417 -6.93 7.26 -1.25
C ILE A 417 -7.36 8.65 -1.74
N ILE A 418 -8.67 8.91 -1.74
CA ILE A 418 -9.25 10.22 -2.06
C ILE A 418 -9.33 11.04 -0.77
#